data_AF-A0A5U9KTS0-F1
#
_entry.id   AF-A0A5U9KTS0-F1
#
_cell.length_a   1.000
_cell.length_b   1.000
_cell.length_c   1.000
_cell.angle_alpha   90.00
_cell.angle_beta   90.00
_cell.angle_gamma   90.00
#
_symmetry.space_group_name_H-M   'P 1'
#
loop_
_entity.id
_entity.type
_entity.pdbx_description
1 polymer ?
#
loop_
_entity_poly.entity_id
_entity_poly.type
_entity_poly.pdbx_seq_one_letter_code
_entity_poly.pdbx_strand_id
1 'polypeptide(L)'
;EERAEAAALENKTLSATVESLEKHFTKGMTIPAFCKALNGVNINKMMWWVFERNWVFNEQRDPEKDPRWRVASYARDKYLTEDQTQITPHGKDAFTKFTPVLLEKGCHRLYQLYMKGDLPMKKTWNGEYSHDKAIYTPEDK
;
A
#
# COMPACT_ATOMS: atom_id res chain seq x y z
N GLU A 1 -19.34 -18.81 -19.37
CA GLU A 1 -18.73 -19.67 -18.35
C GLU A 1 -17.21 -19.48 -18.24
N GLU A 2 -16.45 -19.61 -19.34
CA GLU A 2 -14.97 -19.59 -19.36
C GLU A 2 -14.27 -18.38 -18.67
N ARG A 3 -14.82 -17.16 -18.76
CA ARG A 3 -14.26 -15.98 -18.05
C ARG A 3 -14.41 -16.03 -16.54
N ALA A 4 -15.44 -16.70 -16.02
CA ALA A 4 -15.68 -16.80 -14.59
C ALA A 4 -14.70 -17.80 -13.95
N GLU A 5 -14.40 -18.89 -14.65
CA GLU A 5 -13.41 -19.89 -14.23
C GLU A 5 -11.98 -19.35 -14.29
N ALA A 6 -11.61 -18.62 -15.36
CA ALA A 6 -10.32 -17.95 -15.44
C ALA A 6 -10.13 -16.91 -14.33
N ALA A 7 -11.17 -16.12 -14.03
CA ALA A 7 -11.13 -15.15 -12.95
C ALA A 7 -11.05 -15.82 -11.56
N ALA A 8 -11.70 -16.97 -11.37
CA ALA A 8 -11.63 -17.73 -10.13
C ALA A 8 -10.25 -18.37 -9.91
N LEU A 9 -9.63 -18.88 -10.98
CA LEU A 9 -8.28 -19.42 -10.94
C LEU A 9 -7.25 -18.31 -10.70
N GLU A 10 -7.39 -17.16 -11.37
CA GLU A 10 -6.59 -15.95 -11.11
C GLU A 10 -6.75 -15.52 -9.64
N ASN A 11 -7.98 -15.44 -9.12
CA ASN A 11 -8.23 -15.11 -7.70
C ASN A 11 -7.55 -16.10 -6.75
N LYS A 12 -7.60 -17.41 -7.04
CA LYS A 12 -7.00 -18.44 -6.20
C LYS A 12 -5.47 -18.35 -6.20
N THR A 13 -4.85 -18.08 -7.36
CA THR A 13 -3.40 -17.86 -7.46
C THR A 13 -2.98 -16.58 -6.76
N LEU A 14 -3.73 -15.49 -6.92
CA LEU A 14 -3.50 -14.22 -6.25
C LEU A 14 -3.63 -14.37 -4.74
N SER A 15 -4.68 -15.03 -4.25
CA SER A 15 -4.84 -15.30 -2.81
C SER A 15 -3.67 -16.13 -2.27
N ALA A 16 -3.24 -17.20 -2.96
CA ALA A 16 -2.11 -18.01 -2.52
C ALA A 16 -0.77 -17.24 -2.50
N THR A 17 -0.54 -16.38 -3.49
CA THR A 17 0.65 -15.49 -3.50
C THR A 17 0.56 -14.44 -2.40
N VAL A 18 -0.65 -13.93 -2.11
CA VAL A 18 -0.85 -12.99 -1.02
C VAL A 18 -0.73 -13.67 0.33
N GLU A 19 -1.19 -14.91 0.51
CA GLU A 19 -0.93 -15.71 1.73
C GLU A 19 0.57 -15.91 1.98
N SER A 20 1.39 -16.00 0.91
CA SER A 20 2.85 -16.01 1.04
C SER A 20 3.39 -14.63 1.47
N LEU A 21 2.80 -13.55 0.96
CA LEU A 21 3.06 -12.17 1.39
C LEU A 21 2.50 -11.88 2.80
N GLU A 22 1.50 -12.62 3.26
CA GLU A 22 0.89 -12.45 4.57
C GLU A 22 1.87 -12.71 5.71
N LYS A 23 2.86 -13.58 5.50
CA LYS A 23 3.98 -13.77 6.43
C LYS A 23 4.77 -12.48 6.68
N HIS A 24 4.79 -11.58 5.70
CA HIS A 24 5.39 -10.25 5.80
C HIS A 24 4.36 -9.15 6.09
N PHE A 25 3.06 -9.46 5.98
CA PHE A 25 1.99 -8.52 6.19
C PHE A 25 1.63 -8.43 7.68
N THR A 26 1.88 -7.26 8.27
CA THR A 26 1.33 -6.91 9.58
C THR A 26 0.02 -6.15 9.37
N LYS A 27 -1.07 -6.63 9.97
CA LYS A 27 -2.35 -5.89 10.01
C LYS A 27 -2.09 -4.47 10.53
N GLY A 28 -2.55 -3.45 9.79
CA GLY A 28 -2.27 -2.04 10.11
C GLY A 28 -1.04 -1.46 9.39
N MET A 29 -0.43 -2.18 8.44
CA MET A 29 0.64 -1.64 7.62
C MET A 29 0.16 -0.51 6.70
N THR A 30 0.98 0.52 6.50
CA THR A 30 0.66 1.62 5.58
C THR A 30 0.89 1.22 4.12
N ILE A 31 0.21 1.89 3.18
CA ILE A 31 0.38 1.65 1.72
C ILE A 31 1.86 1.74 1.29
N PRO A 32 2.64 2.77 1.68
CA PRO A 32 4.05 2.84 1.31
C PRO A 32 4.88 1.71 1.93
N ALA A 33 4.56 1.27 3.14
CA ALA A 33 5.27 0.17 3.79
C ALA A 33 5.03 -1.16 3.06
N PHE A 34 3.81 -1.44 2.61
CA PHE A 34 3.51 -2.61 1.78
C PHE A 34 4.25 -2.54 0.44
N CYS A 35 4.15 -1.42 -0.27
CA CYS A 35 4.79 -1.26 -1.57
C CYS A 35 6.32 -1.32 -1.48
N LYS A 36 6.95 -1.06 -0.32
CA LYS A 36 8.40 -1.21 -0.15
C LYS A 36 8.87 -2.66 -0.32
N ALA A 37 8.01 -3.64 -0.05
CA ALA A 37 8.31 -5.05 -0.26
C ALA A 37 8.26 -5.46 -1.75
N LEU A 38 7.57 -4.67 -2.59
CA LEU A 38 7.44 -4.94 -4.01
C LEU A 38 8.63 -4.37 -4.79
N ASN A 39 9.23 -5.19 -5.66
CA ASN A 39 10.30 -4.75 -6.54
C ASN A 39 9.82 -3.69 -7.54
N GLY A 40 10.68 -2.75 -7.91
CA GLY A 40 10.39 -1.79 -8.97
C GLY A 40 9.38 -0.69 -8.65
N VAL A 41 8.56 -0.80 -7.59
CA VAL A 41 7.53 0.21 -7.27
C VAL A 41 8.17 1.53 -6.80
N ASN A 42 7.64 2.64 -7.30
CA ASN A 42 8.02 3.99 -6.91
C ASN A 42 7.20 4.48 -5.71
N ILE A 43 7.75 4.26 -4.52
CA ILE A 43 7.09 4.57 -3.24
C ILE A 43 6.73 6.04 -3.09
N ASN A 44 7.57 6.95 -3.62
CA ASN A 44 7.34 8.40 -3.52
C ASN A 44 6.09 8.86 -4.28
N LYS A 45 5.68 8.12 -5.31
CA LYS A 45 4.47 8.42 -6.09
C LYS A 45 3.25 7.67 -5.59
N MET A 46 3.43 6.72 -4.68
CA MET A 46 2.37 5.78 -4.32
C MET A 46 1.17 6.46 -3.67
N MET A 47 1.41 7.42 -2.75
CA MET A 47 0.33 8.16 -2.07
C MET A 47 -0.48 9.02 -3.05
N TRP A 48 0.18 9.65 -4.02
CA TRP A 48 -0.49 10.41 -5.07
C TRP A 48 -1.27 9.51 -6.03
N TRP A 49 -0.72 8.35 -6.38
CA TRP A 49 -1.42 7.38 -7.23
C TRP A 49 -2.69 6.81 -6.55
N VAL A 50 -2.67 6.57 -5.24
CA VAL A 50 -3.90 6.15 -4.53
C VAL A 50 -4.90 7.29 -4.33
N PHE A 51 -4.41 8.53 -4.29
CA PHE A 51 -5.25 9.73 -4.31
C PHE A 51 -6.01 9.85 -5.63
N GLU A 52 -5.32 9.70 -6.78
CA GLU A 52 -5.94 9.68 -8.11
C GLU A 52 -7.01 8.59 -8.27
N ARG A 53 -6.91 7.50 -7.49
CA ARG A 53 -7.87 6.40 -7.45
C ARG A 53 -8.99 6.57 -6.41
N ASN A 54 -9.09 7.73 -5.74
CA ASN A 54 -10.07 8.02 -4.70
C ASN A 54 -10.03 7.04 -3.51
N TRP A 55 -8.86 6.50 -3.18
CA TRP A 55 -8.69 5.68 -1.96
C TRP A 55 -8.40 6.55 -0.74
N VAL A 56 -7.65 7.62 -0.96
CA VAL A 56 -7.33 8.63 0.05
C VAL A 56 -7.67 10.01 -0.48
N PHE A 57 -7.84 10.96 0.42
CA PHE A 57 -7.95 12.38 0.11
C PHE A 57 -6.97 13.18 0.96
N ASN A 58 -6.61 14.37 0.49
CA ASN A 58 -5.82 15.31 1.27
C ASN A 58 -6.75 16.18 2.13
N GLU A 59 -6.66 16.07 3.46
CA GLU A 59 -7.39 16.93 4.41
C GLU A 59 -6.71 18.30 4.58
N GLN A 60 -5.42 18.40 4.24
CA GLN A 60 -4.68 19.66 4.31
C GLN A 60 -5.26 20.65 3.31
N ARG A 61 -5.71 21.80 3.81
CA ARG A 61 -6.26 22.90 3.00
C ARG A 61 -5.17 23.87 2.54
N ASP A 62 -4.11 24.02 3.34
CA ASP A 62 -2.99 24.91 3.01
C ASP A 62 -2.11 24.26 1.93
N PRO A 63 -1.98 24.86 0.74
CA PRO A 63 -1.19 24.27 -0.35
C PRO A 63 0.32 24.28 -0.11
N GLU A 64 0.80 25.11 0.83
CA GLU A 64 2.22 25.19 1.21
C GLU A 64 2.63 24.11 2.23
N LYS A 65 1.67 23.39 2.81
CA LYS A 65 1.92 22.35 3.82
C LYS A 65 1.89 20.97 3.19
N ASP A 66 2.61 20.04 3.83
CA ASP A 66 2.58 18.64 3.44
C ASP A 66 1.16 18.05 3.45
N PRO A 67 0.83 17.19 2.47
CA PRO A 67 -0.47 16.52 2.42
C PRO A 67 -0.76 15.73 3.69
N ARG A 68 -1.98 15.88 4.21
CA ARG A 68 -2.51 15.07 5.31
C ARG A 68 -3.49 14.05 4.75
N TRP A 69 -2.98 12.86 4.46
CA TRP A 69 -3.77 11.79 3.86
C TRP A 69 -4.80 11.22 4.84
N ARG A 70 -6.05 11.17 4.40
CA ARG A 70 -7.18 10.53 5.08
C ARG A 70 -7.81 9.50 4.16
N VAL A 71 -8.47 8.49 4.72
CA VAL A 71 -9.13 7.44 3.93
C VAL A 71 -10.47 7.94 3.39
N ALA A 72 -10.66 7.84 2.07
CA ALA A 72 -11.91 8.20 1.42
C ALA A 72 -13.02 7.20 1.77
N SER A 73 -14.27 7.67 1.85
CA SER A 73 -15.41 6.84 2.29
C SER A 73 -15.60 5.57 1.46
N TYR A 74 -15.31 5.60 0.16
CA TYR A 74 -15.43 4.45 -0.74
C TYR A 74 -14.42 3.33 -0.43
N ALA A 75 -13.21 3.70 -0.03
CA ALA A 75 -12.14 2.75 0.25
C ALA A 75 -12.08 2.36 1.73
N ARG A 76 -12.73 3.15 2.61
CA ARG A 76 -12.88 2.86 4.03
C ARG A 76 -13.60 1.53 4.23
N ASP A 77 -13.10 0.71 5.14
CA ASP A 77 -13.62 -0.62 5.52
C ASP A 77 -13.58 -1.67 4.39
N LYS A 78 -13.23 -1.27 3.17
CA LYS A 78 -13.08 -2.14 2.00
C LYS A 78 -11.62 -2.47 1.71
N TYR A 79 -10.77 -1.45 1.66
CA TYR A 79 -9.35 -1.57 1.31
C TYR A 79 -8.44 -0.95 2.37
N LEU A 80 -8.92 0.08 3.06
CA LEU A 80 -8.17 0.86 4.03
C LEU A 80 -9.00 1.09 5.29
N THR A 81 -8.32 1.31 6.40
CA THR A 81 -8.88 1.88 7.62
C THR A 81 -7.94 2.97 8.16
N GLU A 82 -8.34 3.69 9.20
CA GLU A 82 -7.54 4.75 9.81
C GLU A 82 -7.07 4.32 11.20
N ASP A 83 -5.76 4.25 11.39
CA ASP A 83 -5.17 4.14 12.72
C ASP A 83 -5.14 5.52 13.38
N GLN A 84 -5.66 5.59 14.60
CA GLN A 84 -5.72 6.83 15.38
C GLN A 84 -4.64 6.80 16.45
N THR A 85 -3.61 7.64 16.27
CA THR A 85 -2.54 7.79 17.25
C THR A 85 -2.66 9.15 17.93
N GLN A 86 -2.77 9.17 19.26
CA GLN A 86 -2.64 10.41 20.02
C GLN A 86 -1.15 10.74 20.16
N ILE A 87 -0.75 11.90 19.64
CA ILE A 87 0.62 12.39 19.72
C ILE A 87 0.63 13.58 20.65
N THR A 88 1.47 13.51 21.69
CA THR A 88 1.71 14.61 22.64
C THR A 88 3.15 15.06 22.50
N PRO A 89 3.44 16.06 21.64
CA PRO A 89 4.79 16.59 21.50
C PRO A 89 5.22 17.31 22.78
N HIS A 90 6.51 17.26 23.10
CA HIS A 90 7.02 17.96 24.29
C HIS A 90 6.78 19.47 24.16
N GLY A 91 6.02 20.03 25.12
CA GLY A 91 5.69 21.45 25.16
C GLY A 91 4.58 21.92 24.21
N LYS A 92 3.79 21.01 23.62
CA LYS A 92 2.61 21.37 22.79
C LYS A 92 1.39 20.54 23.17
N ASP A 93 0.21 21.03 22.78
CA ASP A 93 -1.04 20.32 22.96
C ASP A 93 -1.06 18.97 22.21
N ALA A 94 -1.73 18.00 22.82
CA ALA A 94 -1.94 16.69 22.20
C ALA A 94 -2.83 16.83 20.96
N PHE A 95 -2.48 16.12 19.90
CA PHE A 95 -3.30 16.04 18.69
C PHE A 95 -3.48 14.59 18.23
N THR A 96 -4.62 14.32 17.61
CA THR A 96 -4.89 13.00 17.02
C THR A 96 -4.37 12.96 15.58
N LYS A 97 -3.48 12.01 15.31
CA LYS A 97 -3.01 11.67 13.98
C LYS A 97 -3.85 10.52 13.44
N PHE A 98 -4.38 10.71 12.24
CA PHE A 98 -5.07 9.67 11.47
C PHE A 98 -4.11 9.17 10.40
N THR A 99 -3.78 7.88 10.43
CA THR A 99 -2.87 7.26 9.47
C THR A 99 -3.64 6.23 8.63
N PRO A 100 -3.71 6.37 7.29
CA PRO A 100 -4.28 5.35 6.43
C PRO A 100 -3.47 4.05 6.51
N VAL A 101 -4.13 2.96 6.90
CA VAL A 101 -3.55 1.62 7.00
C VAL A 101 -4.33 0.63 6.15
N LEU A 102 -3.62 -0.36 5.61
CA LEU A 102 -4.18 -1.38 4.72
C LEU A 102 -4.94 -2.45 5.49
N LEU A 103 -6.09 -2.82 4.92
CA LEU A 103 -6.79 -4.06 5.20
C LEU A 103 -6.29 -5.15 4.23
N GLU A 104 -6.50 -6.41 4.58
CA GLU A 104 -6.15 -7.59 3.78
C GLU A 104 -6.63 -7.46 2.32
N LYS A 105 -7.92 -7.14 2.13
CA LYS A 105 -8.51 -6.88 0.79
C LYS A 105 -7.81 -5.74 0.02
N GLY A 106 -7.29 -4.73 0.72
CA GLY A 106 -6.51 -3.65 0.12
C GLY A 106 -5.17 -4.14 -0.42
N CYS A 107 -4.50 -5.02 0.33
CA CYS A 107 -3.25 -5.66 -0.09
C CYS A 107 -3.47 -6.54 -1.32
N HIS A 108 -4.53 -7.36 -1.32
CA HIS A 108 -4.88 -8.22 -2.45
C HIS A 108 -5.06 -7.37 -3.71
N ARG A 109 -5.77 -6.24 -3.57
CA ARG A 109 -6.02 -5.34 -4.68
C ARG A 109 -4.76 -4.62 -5.15
N LEU A 110 -3.88 -4.18 -4.25
CA LEU A 110 -2.60 -3.56 -4.64
C LEU A 110 -1.68 -4.57 -5.34
N TYR A 111 -1.62 -5.80 -4.86
CA TYR A 111 -0.82 -6.86 -5.49
C TYR A 111 -1.36 -7.25 -6.88
N GLN A 112 -2.68 -7.32 -7.05
CA GLN A 112 -3.30 -7.47 -8.38
C GLN A 112 -2.86 -6.37 -9.34
N LEU A 113 -2.84 -5.12 -8.88
CA LEU A 113 -2.43 -3.98 -9.70
C LEU A 113 -0.93 -3.99 -9.96
N TYR A 114 -0.14 -4.53 -9.03
CA TYR A 114 1.29 -4.78 -9.23
C TYR A 114 1.52 -5.80 -10.34
N MET A 115 0.89 -6.98 -10.28
CA MET A 115 1.00 -8.01 -11.32
C MET A 115 0.54 -7.53 -12.70
N LYS A 116 -0.36 -6.54 -12.75
CA LYS A 116 -0.83 -5.91 -13.99
C LYS A 116 0.08 -4.81 -14.52
N GLY A 117 1.07 -4.37 -13.75
CA GLY A 117 1.93 -3.23 -14.10
C GLY A 117 1.25 -1.86 -13.96
N ASP A 118 0.10 -1.80 -13.29
CA ASP A 118 -0.71 -0.59 -13.11
C ASP A 118 -0.19 0.32 -11.99
N LEU A 119 0.74 -0.18 -11.16
CA LEU A 119 1.37 0.58 -10.10
C LEU A 119 2.37 1.60 -10.68
N PRO A 120 2.66 2.70 -9.95
CA PRO A 120 3.67 3.65 -10.39
C PRO A 120 5.05 3.00 -10.27
N MET A 121 5.59 2.48 -11.37
CA MET A 121 6.90 1.84 -11.42
C MET A 121 8.04 2.86 -11.54
N LYS A 122 9.25 2.50 -11.11
CA LYS A 122 10.46 3.27 -11.33
C LYS A 122 10.86 3.22 -12.80
N LYS A 123 11.43 4.31 -13.32
CA LYS A 123 11.95 4.36 -14.70
C LYS A 123 13.10 3.37 -14.93
N THR A 124 13.85 3.05 -13.88
CA THR A 124 15.00 2.13 -13.91
C THR A 124 14.61 0.68 -13.60
N TRP A 125 13.32 0.36 -13.53
CA TRP A 125 12.87 -0.99 -13.21
C TRP A 125 13.07 -1.93 -14.41
N ASN A 126 13.49 -3.16 -14.13
CA ASN A 126 13.87 -4.17 -15.11
C ASN A 126 12.70 -4.99 -15.67
N GLY A 127 11.46 -4.70 -15.25
CA GLY A 127 10.26 -5.43 -15.69
C GLY A 127 10.00 -6.73 -14.92
N GLU A 128 10.86 -7.10 -13.97
CA GLU A 128 10.70 -8.33 -13.20
C GLU A 128 9.87 -8.09 -11.93
N TYR A 129 8.78 -8.84 -11.82
CA TYR A 129 7.93 -8.86 -10.65
C TYR A 129 8.53 -9.78 -9.58
N SER A 130 9.07 -9.19 -8.52
CA SER A 130 9.52 -9.90 -7.32
C SER A 130 9.02 -9.17 -6.07
N HIS A 131 8.87 -9.90 -4.97
CA HIS A 131 8.33 -9.37 -3.71
C HIS A 131 9.10 -9.82 -2.47
N ASP A 132 10.28 -10.40 -2.67
CA ASP A 132 11.28 -10.58 -1.64
C ASP A 132 12.34 -9.52 -1.87
N LYS A 133 12.22 -8.38 -1.17
CA LYS A 133 13.41 -7.54 -1.01
C LYS A 133 14.38 -8.35 -0.16
N ALA A 134 15.32 -8.98 -0.87
CA ALA A 134 16.54 -9.62 -0.40
C ALA A 134 16.75 -9.50 1.11
N ILE A 135 16.75 -10.65 1.77
CA ILE A 135 17.55 -10.85 2.99
C ILE A 135 18.88 -10.15 2.73
N TYR A 136 19.19 -9.12 3.53
CA TYR A 136 20.50 -8.50 3.55
C TYR A 136 21.50 -9.62 3.87
N THR A 137 22.21 -10.11 2.85
CA THR A 137 23.48 -10.80 3.07
C THR A 137 24.50 -9.71 3.38
N PRO A 138 25.00 -9.59 4.63
CA PRO A 138 26.12 -8.72 4.91
C PRO A 138 27.26 -9.06 3.96
N GLU A 139 27.88 -8.05 3.39
CA GLU A 139 29.09 -8.22 2.58
C GLU A 139 30.16 -8.87 3.48
N ASP A 140 30.55 -10.10 3.14
CA ASP A 140 31.69 -10.78 3.76
C ASP A 140 32.94 -9.91 3.52
N LYS A 141 33.54 -9.44 4.61
CA LYS A 141 34.83 -8.73 4.62
C LYS A 141 36.00 -9.70 4.61
#